data_AF-A0A2V8KWW9-F1
#
_entry.id   AF-A0A2V8KWW9-F1
#
_cell.length_a   1.000
_cell.length_b   1.000
_cell.length_c   1.000
_cell.angle_alpha   90.00
_cell.angle_beta   90.00
_cell.angle_gamma   90.00
#
_symmetry.space_group_name_H-M   'P 1'
#
loop_
_entity.id
_entity.type
_entity.pdbx_description
1 polymer ?
#
loop_
_entity_poly.entity_id
_entity_poly.type
_entity_poly.pdbx_seq_one_letter_code
_entity_poly.pdbx_strand_id
1 'polypeptide(L)' 'MQGRPLTERQKQRILELLVETDLSMKDIAQSVHCSRSAVISFNHRYGVRQYDGNRTRWTIIEEKLHVS' A
#
# COMPACT_ATOMS: atom_id res chain seq x y z
N MET A 1 11.92 -16.78 8.93
CA MET A 1 12.74 -15.54 8.82
C MET A 1 11.80 -14.36 8.90
N GLN A 2 11.88 -13.54 9.95
CA GLN A 2 11.10 -12.30 10.02
C GLN A 2 11.90 -11.21 9.31
N GLY A 3 11.31 -10.57 8.30
CA GLY A 3 11.97 -9.52 7.51
C GLY A 3 12.24 -8.27 8.36
N ARG A 4 13.18 -7.42 7.91
CA ARG A 4 13.48 -6.14 8.57
C ARG A 4 12.19 -5.27 8.63
N PRO A 5 11.88 -4.64 9.78
CA PRO A 5 10.73 -3.74 9.87
C PRO A 5 10.90 -2.54 8.92
N LEU A 6 9.78 -2.08 8.34
CA LEU A 6 9.75 -0.88 7.51
C LEU A 6 10.16 0.34 8.34
N THR A 7 11.07 1.16 7.80
CA THR A 7 11.40 2.46 8.39
C THR A 7 10.26 3.46 8.16
N GLU A 8 10.20 4.53 8.95
CA GLU A 8 9.17 5.58 8.77
C GLU A 8 9.20 6.19 7.36
N ARG A 9 10.39 6.39 6.78
CA ARG A 9 10.54 6.85 5.40
C ARG A 9 9.93 5.87 4.39
N GLN A 10 10.11 4.57 4.61
CA GLN A 10 9.51 3.55 3.75
C GLN A 10 7.99 3.52 3.90
N LYS A 11 7.47 3.62 5.12
CA LYS A 11 6.03 3.69 5.38
C LYS A 11 5.38 4.89 4.69
N GLN A 12 5.99 6.07 4.83
CA GLN A 12 5.51 7.29 4.17
C GLN A 12 5.51 7.13 2.65
N ARG A 13 6.60 6.61 2.08
CA ARG A 13 6.68 6.42 0.63
C ARG A 13 5.68 5.38 0.11
N ILE A 14 5.46 4.29 0.86
CA ILE A 14 4.43 3.31 0.54
C ILE A 14 3.04 3.97 0.54
N LEU A 15 2.75 4.80 1.54
CA LEU A 15 1.47 5.50 1.64
C LEU A 15 1.25 6.45 0.45
N GLU A 16 2.23 7.29 0.11
CA GLU A 16 2.18 8.17 -1.07
C GLU A 16 1.90 7.38 -2.34
N LEU A 17 2.67 6.32 -2.60
CA LEU A 17 2.49 5.52 -3.81
C LEU A 17 1.13 4.79 -3.83
N LEU A 18 0.63 4.36 -2.68
CA LEU A 18 -0.70 3.77 -2.54
C LEU A 18 -1.83 4.79 -2.72
N VAL A 19 -1.61 6.08 -2.52
CA VAL A 19 -2.67 7.09 -2.71
C VAL A 19 -2.59 7.71 -4.11
N GLU A 20 -1.39 7.99 -4.59
CA GLU A 20 -1.18 8.91 -5.72
C GLU A 20 -0.94 8.23 -7.07
N THR A 21 -0.77 6.91 -7.11
CA THR A 21 -0.41 6.19 -8.35
C THR A 21 -1.38 5.06 -8.66
N ASP A 22 -1.23 4.35 -9.78
CA ASP A 22 -1.91 3.06 -10.02
C ASP A 22 -0.95 1.88 -9.97
N LEU A 23 0.22 2.07 -9.33
CA LEU A 23 1.24 1.04 -9.25
C LEU A 23 0.74 -0.21 -8.52
N SER A 24 1.17 -1.37 -9.00
CA SER A 24 0.88 -2.62 -8.30
C SER A 24 1.68 -2.70 -7.00
N MET A 25 1.21 -3.52 -6.05
CA MET A 25 1.95 -3.78 -4.80
C MET A 25 3.38 -4.28 -5.04
N LYS A 26 3.65 -4.92 -6.20
CA LYS A 26 4.98 -5.37 -6.59
C LYS A 26 5.86 -4.19 -7.00
N ASP A 27 5.32 -3.27 -7.80
CA ASP A 27 6.07 -2.11 -8.30
C ASP A 27 6.37 -1.12 -7.17
N ILE A 28 5.40 -0.94 -6.25
CA ILE A 28 5.61 -0.18 -5.00
C ILE A 28 6.73 -0.81 -4.17
N ALA A 29 6.69 -2.13 -3.99
CA ALA A 29 7.73 -2.85 -3.24
C ALA A 29 9.13 -2.67 -3.86
N GLN A 30 9.21 -2.73 -5.20
CA GLN A 30 10.45 -2.47 -5.93
C GLN A 30 10.93 -1.03 -5.76
N SER A 31 10.03 -0.04 -5.89
CA SER A 31 10.35 1.38 -5.74
C SER A 31 10.84 1.73 -4.31
N VAL A 32 10.27 1.08 -3.29
CA VAL A 32 10.62 1.33 -1.88
C VAL A 32 11.72 0.39 -1.37
N HIS A 33 12.21 -0.52 -2.21
CA HIS A 33 13.18 -1.55 -1.85
C HIS A 33 12.76 -2.37 -0.63
N CYS A 34 11.51 -2.82 -0.61
CA CYS A 34 10.96 -3.66 0.45
C CYS A 34 10.28 -4.92 -0.13
N SER A 35 9.86 -5.84 0.73
CA SER A 35 9.15 -7.03 0.26
C SER A 35 7.72 -6.68 -0.14
N ARG A 36 7.21 -7.38 -1.17
CA ARG A 36 5.79 -7.27 -1.55
C ARG A 36 4.85 -7.58 -0.38
N SER A 37 5.20 -8.54 0.46
CA SER A 37 4.42 -8.90 1.66
C SER A 37 4.38 -7.77 2.70
N ALA A 38 5.43 -6.94 2.81
CA ALA A 38 5.43 -5.77 3.68
C ALA A 38 4.45 -4.71 3.19
N VAL A 39 4.42 -4.43 1.89
CA VAL A 39 3.46 -3.50 1.27
C VAL A 39 2.04 -4.00 1.45
N ILE A 40 1.77 -5.30 1.21
CA ILE A 40 0.44 -5.89 1.41
C ILE A 40 0.02 -5.73 2.88
N SER A 41 0.87 -6.12 3.84
CA SER A 41 0.56 -6.02 5.27
C SER A 41 0.31 -4.57 5.69
N PHE A 42 1.08 -3.62 5.16
CA PHE A 42 0.89 -2.19 5.37
C PHE A 42 -0.47 -1.73 4.81
N ASN A 43 -0.75 -2.05 3.55
CA ASN A 43 -2.01 -1.70 2.90
C ASN A 43 -3.23 -2.25 3.66
N HIS A 44 -3.17 -3.50 4.12
CA HIS A 44 -4.23 -4.10 4.95
C HIS A 44 -4.38 -3.38 6.31
N ARG A 45 -3.28 -2.99 6.95
CA ARG A 45 -3.30 -2.29 8.25
C ARG A 45 -3.93 -0.91 8.16
N TYR A 46 -3.68 -0.18 7.08
CA TYR A 46 -4.15 1.20 6.90
C TYR A 46 -5.38 1.33 6.01
N GLY A 47 -5.80 0.24 5.36
CA GLY A 47 -7.00 0.22 4.51
C GLY A 47 -6.92 1.15 3.31
N VAL A 48 -5.73 1.37 2.75
CA VAL A 48 -5.52 2.41 1.72
C VAL A 48 -6.16 2.00 0.38
N ARG A 49 -5.94 0.75 -0.04
CA ARG A 49 -6.54 0.17 -1.24
C ARG A 49 -7.20 -1.16 -0.93
N GLN A 50 -8.36 -1.43 -1.53
CA GLN A 50 -8.99 -2.74 -1.44
C GLN A 50 -8.56 -3.61 -2.62
N TYR A 51 -8.12 -4.83 -2.32
CA TYR A 51 -7.92 -5.86 -3.33
C TYR A 51 -9.28 -6.49 -3.63
N ASP A 52 -9.86 -6.20 -4.80
CA ASP A 52 -11.20 -6.69 -5.19
C ASP A 52 -11.20 -8.12 -5.76
N GLY A 53 -10.08 -8.84 -5.66
CA GLY A 53 -9.88 -10.15 -6.29
C GLY A 53 -9.31 -10.08 -7.70
N ASN A 54 -9.17 -8.89 -8.28
CA ASN A 54 -8.55 -8.67 -9.58
C ASN A 54 -7.13 -8.11 -9.39
N ARG A 55 -6.13 -8.81 -9.93
CA ARG A 55 -4.71 -8.41 -9.82
C ARG A 55 -4.39 -7.05 -10.46
N THR A 56 -5.31 -6.51 -11.25
CA THR A 56 -5.13 -5.35 -12.13
C THR A 56 -5.95 -4.12 -11.76
N ARG A 57 -6.82 -4.15 -10.73
CA ARG A 57 -7.61 -2.97 -10.33
C ARG A 57 -7.62 -2.79 -8.81
N TRP A 58 -7.26 -1.60 -8.36
CA TRP A 58 -7.34 -1.19 -6.97
C TRP A 58 -8.31 -0.03 -6.89
N THR A 59 -9.49 -0.25 -6.30
CA THR A 59 -10.44 0.83 -6.05
C THR A 59 -10.06 1.52 -4.74
N ILE A 60 -9.91 2.85 -4.77
CA ILE A 60 -9.70 3.66 -3.57
C ILE A 60 -10.97 3.58 -2.73
N ILE A 61 -10.84 3.28 -1.44
CA ILE A 61 -11.98 3.23 -0.52
C ILE A 61 -12.31 4.68 -0.10
N GLU A 62 -13.28 5.31 -0.77
CA GLU A 62 -13.73 6.70 -0.51
C GLU A 62 -14.50 6.89 0.83
N GLU A 63 -14.48 5.92 1.75
CA GLU A 63 -15.39 5.94 2.92
C GLU A 63 -14.92 6.82 4.10
N LYS A 64 -13.90 7.67 3.92
CA LYS A 64 -13.38 8.56 4.98
C LYS A 64 -13.26 10.05 4.64
N LEU A 65 -14.05 10.56 3.69
CA LEU A 65 -14.14 12.02 3.44
C LEU A 65 -15.42 12.68 3.96
N HIS A 66 -16.34 11.95 4.58
CA HIS A 66 -17.49 12.55 5.28
C HIS A 66 -17.21 12.64 6.79
N VAL A 67 -16.47 13.67 7.20
CA VAL A 67 -16.60 14.20 8.55
C VAL A 67 -17.34 15.53 8.39
N SER A 68 -18.64 15.48 8.71
CA SER A 68 -19.53 16.63 8.86
C SER A 68 -19.14 17.53 10.02
#